data_AF-F7KTL3-F1
#
_entry.id   AF-F7KTL3-F1
#
_cell.length_a   1.000
_cell.length_b   1.000
_cell.length_c   1.000
_cell.angle_alpha   90.00
_cell.angle_beta   90.00
_cell.angle_gamma   90.00
#
_symmetry.space_group_name_H-M   'P 1'
#
loop_
_entity.id
_entity.type
_entity.pdbx_description
1 polymer ?
#
loop_
_entity_poly.entity_id
_entity_poly.type
_entity_poly.pdbx_seq_one_letter_code
_entity_poly.pdbx_strand_id
1 'polypeptide(L)'
;MDSIYVLRGRLQEIYGRNSKIFDKALQFILAVVTFSVINHNVGFMKAAASPVASLALAVICTFLPLMVTVVMATVLILAHMFAVSLGTLAVTAIVFLIMYIFYLRLTPKMALIVLLTPLAFVLKIPYVIPIACGLVAAPVSLVAIACGTIVFYMMEYVKKSAAAIEGAGAKGMLTQVANYAKQVFQNKEMWVIIVAFIICFFVVYTLRRQSMDHAWKIAIIAGAIASIIVIAVGDIALGVHTSYGALIGGSIAAVGIGLVLELFFFTVDYARSENLQFEDDEYYYYVKAIP
;
A
#
# COMPACT_ATOMS: atom_id res chain seq x y z
N MET A 1 -13.65 10.44 27.33
CA MET A 1 -13.77 10.39 25.85
C MET A 1 -13.56 11.77 25.23
N ASP A 2 -14.06 12.84 25.85
CA ASP A 2 -13.94 14.23 25.36
C ASP A 2 -12.51 14.71 25.04
N SER A 3 -11.51 14.32 25.84
CA SER A 3 -10.12 14.75 25.62
C SER A 3 -9.52 14.27 24.28
N ILE A 4 -9.85 13.05 23.83
CA ILE A 4 -9.33 12.50 22.57
C ILE A 4 -9.97 13.21 21.36
N TYR A 5 -11.28 13.49 21.42
CA TYR A 5 -11.97 14.22 20.36
C TYR A 5 -11.56 15.70 20.32
N VAL A 6 -11.31 16.33 21.46
CA VAL A 6 -10.72 17.68 21.54
C VAL A 6 -9.31 17.69 20.96
N LEU A 7 -8.48 16.69 21.25
CA LEU A 7 -7.14 16.57 20.66
C LEU A 7 -7.21 16.39 19.14
N ARG A 8 -8.09 15.52 18.63
CA ARG A 8 -8.36 15.36 17.20
C ARG A 8 -8.75 16.70 16.57
N GLY A 9 -9.69 17.43 17.18
CA GLY A 9 -10.13 18.73 16.69
C GLY A 9 -8.99 19.74 16.58
N ARG A 10 -8.15 19.83 17.62
CA ARG A 10 -6.95 20.68 17.59
C ARG A 10 -5.96 20.28 16.50
N LEU A 11 -5.72 18.99 16.30
CA LEU A 11 -4.83 18.50 15.23
C LEU A 11 -5.38 18.84 13.84
N GLN A 12 -6.70 18.71 13.63
CA GLN A 12 -7.36 19.10 12.38
C GLN A 12 -7.26 20.61 12.13
N GLU A 13 -7.40 21.43 13.17
CA GLU A 13 -7.26 22.89 13.08
C GLU A 13 -5.81 23.30 12.73
N ILE A 14 -4.81 22.70 13.38
CA ILE A 14 -3.39 22.95 13.10
C ILE A 14 -3.04 22.57 11.66
N TYR A 15 -3.51 21.40 11.21
CA TYR A 15 -3.32 20.96 9.83
C TYR A 15 -4.04 21.87 8.84
N GLY A 16 -5.30 22.24 9.10
CA GLY A 16 -6.08 23.13 8.23
C GLY A 16 -5.43 24.50 8.06
N ARG A 17 -4.91 25.08 9.15
CA ARG A 17 -4.23 26.39 9.14
C ARG A 17 -2.92 26.41 8.36
N ASN A 18 -2.20 25.29 8.31
CA ASN A 18 -0.86 25.20 7.68
C ASN A 18 -0.77 24.14 6.58
N SER A 19 -1.90 23.78 5.98
CA SER A 19 -2.05 22.62 5.06
C SER A 19 -0.99 22.59 3.97
N LYS A 20 -0.73 23.73 3.31
CA LYS A 20 0.30 23.83 2.26
C LYS A 20 1.70 23.42 2.75
N ILE A 21 2.09 23.81 3.96
CA ILE A 21 3.41 23.50 4.52
C ILE A 21 3.47 22.02 4.92
N PHE A 22 2.43 21.52 5.59
CA PHE A 22 2.34 20.11 5.97
C PHE A 22 2.35 19.18 4.75
N ASP A 23 1.58 19.49 3.71
CA ASP A 23 1.52 18.68 2.50
C ASP A 23 2.89 18.60 1.82
N LYS A 24 3.62 19.72 1.76
CA LYS A 24 4.98 19.76 1.19
C LYS A 24 5.98 19.02 2.07
N ALA A 25 5.90 19.16 3.39
CA ALA A 25 6.76 18.42 4.30
C ALA A 25 6.51 16.90 4.21
N LEU A 26 5.25 16.46 4.19
CA LEU A 26 4.88 15.06 4.03
C LEU A 26 5.32 14.51 2.67
N GLN A 27 5.17 15.29 1.60
CA GLN A 27 5.63 14.90 0.27
C GLN A 27 7.15 14.75 0.22
N PHE A 28 7.90 15.66 0.85
CA PHE A 28 9.35 15.56 0.97
C PHE A 28 9.76 14.29 1.72
N ILE A 29 9.17 14.04 2.90
CA ILE A 29 9.44 12.85 3.71
C ILE A 29 9.14 11.58 2.90
N LEU A 30 7.98 11.52 2.25
CA LEU A 30 7.59 10.39 1.42
C LEU A 30 8.59 10.15 0.30
N ALA A 31 9.05 11.20 -0.39
CA ALA A 31 10.04 11.09 -1.46
C ALA A 31 11.40 10.60 -0.94
N VAL A 32 11.90 11.17 0.17
CA VAL A 32 13.15 10.75 0.81
C VAL A 32 13.09 9.28 1.19
N VAL A 33 12.03 8.86 1.88
CA VAL A 33 11.83 7.46 2.29
C VAL A 33 11.74 6.55 1.07
N THR A 34 10.99 6.95 0.04
CA THR A 34 10.85 6.17 -1.21
C THR A 34 12.19 5.91 -1.87
N PHE A 35 12.97 6.96 -2.15
CA PHE A 35 14.25 6.80 -2.84
C PHE A 35 15.29 6.08 -1.98
N SER A 36 15.28 6.33 -0.67
CA SER A 36 16.17 5.62 0.26
C SER A 36 15.86 4.12 0.31
N VAL A 37 14.57 3.75 0.33
CA VAL A 37 14.15 2.34 0.32
C VAL A 37 14.50 1.66 -1.00
N ILE A 38 14.34 2.33 -2.14
CA ILE A 38 14.77 1.81 -3.45
C ILE A 38 16.29 1.57 -3.43
N ASN A 39 17.08 2.57 -3.03
CA ASN A 39 18.54 2.47 -2.98
C ASN A 39 19.01 1.38 -2.00
N HIS A 40 18.35 1.23 -0.85
CA HIS A 40 18.71 0.19 0.12
C HIS A 40 18.39 -1.23 -0.37
N ASN A 41 17.35 -1.41 -1.20
CA ASN A 41 16.99 -2.72 -1.71
C ASN A 41 17.72 -3.09 -2.99
N VAL A 42 17.81 -2.17 -3.95
CA VAL A 42 18.32 -2.44 -5.30
C VAL A 42 19.42 -1.47 -5.72
N GLY A 43 20.20 -0.91 -4.79
CA GLY A 43 21.24 0.11 -5.00
C GLY A 43 22.46 -0.27 -5.85
N PHE A 44 22.30 -1.02 -6.95
CA PHE A 44 23.41 -1.56 -7.76
C PHE A 44 24.20 -0.48 -8.51
N MET A 45 23.52 0.54 -9.05
CA MET A 45 24.17 1.69 -9.68
C MET A 45 24.69 2.69 -8.65
N LYS A 46 26.00 2.66 -8.35
CA LYS A 46 26.64 3.48 -7.30
C LYS A 46 26.33 4.99 -7.38
N ALA A 47 26.31 5.56 -8.58
CA ALA A 47 26.03 6.99 -8.77
C ALA A 47 24.62 7.38 -8.28
N ALA A 48 23.61 6.58 -8.61
CA ALA A 48 22.22 6.80 -8.18
C ALA A 48 21.94 6.31 -6.75
N ALA A 49 22.70 5.31 -6.27
CA ALA A 49 22.57 4.78 -4.92
C ALA A 49 23.00 5.79 -3.83
N SER A 50 23.68 6.88 -4.20
CA SER A 50 24.18 7.86 -3.24
C SER A 50 23.04 8.54 -2.45
N PRO A 51 23.20 8.71 -1.12
CA PRO A 51 22.21 9.44 -0.31
C PRO A 51 21.99 10.88 -0.81
N VAL A 52 23.04 11.50 -1.36
CA VAL A 52 22.99 12.84 -1.94
C VAL A 52 22.06 12.87 -3.16
N ALA A 53 22.15 11.88 -4.06
CA ALA A 53 21.25 11.79 -5.22
C ALA A 53 19.78 11.60 -4.79
N SER A 54 19.53 10.71 -3.82
CA SER A 54 18.18 10.51 -3.25
C SER A 54 17.61 11.78 -2.64
N LEU A 55 18.43 12.52 -1.88
CA LEU A 55 18.00 13.76 -1.24
C LEU A 55 17.71 14.85 -2.26
N ALA A 56 18.59 15.04 -3.25
CA ALA A 56 18.39 16.00 -4.33
C ALA A 56 17.10 15.71 -5.11
N LEU A 57 16.85 14.44 -5.43
CA LEU A 57 15.64 13.99 -6.10
C LEU A 57 14.38 14.27 -5.26
N ALA A 58 14.45 14.04 -3.95
CA ALA A 58 13.35 14.31 -3.02
C ALA A 58 13.03 15.80 -2.90
N VAL A 59 14.04 16.67 -2.85
CA VAL A 59 13.87 18.13 -2.86
C VAL A 59 13.14 18.56 -4.13
N ILE A 60 13.57 18.10 -5.30
CA ILE A 60 12.91 18.40 -6.58
C ILE A 60 11.45 17.93 -6.55
N CYS A 61 11.21 16.68 -6.14
CA CYS A 61 9.88 16.08 -6.08
C CYS A 61 8.91 16.81 -5.14
N THR A 62 9.40 17.50 -4.12
CA THR A 62 8.56 18.23 -3.15
C THR A 62 7.76 19.35 -3.81
N PHE A 63 8.34 20.00 -4.81
CA PHE A 63 7.70 21.13 -5.49
C PHE A 63 6.80 20.69 -6.66
N LEU A 64 6.83 19.40 -7.03
CA LEU A 64 6.11 18.83 -8.17
C LEU A 64 4.86 18.05 -7.72
N PRO A 65 3.95 17.67 -8.64
CA PRO A 65 2.85 16.76 -8.31
C PRO A 65 3.37 15.38 -7.86
N LEU A 66 2.64 14.71 -6.96
CA LEU A 66 3.03 13.39 -6.41
C LEU A 66 3.28 12.33 -7.49
N MET A 67 2.61 12.43 -8.64
CA MET A 67 2.85 11.58 -9.80
C MET A 67 4.29 11.63 -10.29
N VAL A 68 4.95 12.78 -10.19
CA VAL A 68 6.35 12.92 -10.58
C VAL A 68 7.25 12.09 -9.66
N THR A 69 6.93 11.99 -8.37
CA THR A 69 7.65 11.09 -7.45
C THR A 69 7.56 9.63 -7.88
N VAL A 70 6.39 9.18 -8.37
CA VAL A 70 6.20 7.81 -8.90
C VAL A 70 7.06 7.60 -10.16
N VAL A 71 7.08 8.58 -11.06
CA VAL A 71 7.91 8.52 -12.28
C VAL A 71 9.39 8.50 -11.93
N MET A 72 9.86 9.37 -11.03
CA MET A 72 11.26 9.39 -10.62
C MET A 72 11.66 8.11 -9.88
N ALA A 73 10.77 7.54 -9.06
CA ALA A 73 10.99 6.25 -8.41
C ALA A 73 11.13 5.12 -9.46
N THR A 74 10.31 5.14 -10.50
CA THR A 74 10.37 4.19 -11.60
C THR A 74 11.67 4.31 -12.38
N VAL A 75 12.07 5.53 -12.74
CA VAL A 75 13.36 5.79 -13.40
C VAL A 75 14.53 5.30 -12.55
N LEU A 76 14.49 5.56 -11.25
CA LEU A 76 15.53 5.11 -10.31
C LEU A 76 15.60 3.58 -10.26
N ILE A 77 14.46 2.88 -10.15
CA ILE A 77 14.41 1.42 -10.19
C ILE A 77 14.98 0.90 -11.52
N LEU A 78 14.57 1.46 -12.67
CA LEU A 78 15.09 1.05 -13.98
C LEU A 78 16.60 1.24 -14.09
N ALA A 79 17.14 2.35 -13.59
CA ALA A 79 18.58 2.60 -13.58
C ALA A 79 19.34 1.55 -12.75
N HIS A 80 18.77 1.14 -11.62
CA HIS A 80 19.30 0.05 -10.82
C HIS A 80 19.21 -1.31 -11.51
N MET A 81 18.09 -1.61 -12.19
CA MET A 81 17.94 -2.87 -12.94
C MET A 81 18.87 -2.96 -14.14
N PHE A 82 19.19 -1.82 -14.78
CA PHE A 82 20.18 -1.72 -15.85
C PHE A 82 21.58 -2.10 -15.36
N ALA A 83 21.96 -1.65 -14.15
CA ALA A 83 23.24 -1.99 -13.57
C ALA A 83 23.39 -3.49 -13.25
N VAL A 84 22.27 -4.23 -13.09
CA VAL A 84 22.27 -5.68 -12.89
C VAL A 84 22.36 -6.43 -14.22
N SER A 85 21.43 -6.19 -15.16
CA SER A 85 21.45 -6.78 -16.51
C SER A 85 20.46 -6.11 -17.46
N LEU A 86 20.68 -6.25 -18.77
CA LEU A 86 19.72 -5.79 -19.78
C LEU A 86 18.40 -6.59 -19.73
N GLY A 87 18.43 -7.87 -19.37
CA GLY A 87 17.23 -8.69 -19.24
C GLY A 87 16.32 -8.23 -18.08
N THR A 88 16.91 -7.92 -16.93
CA THR A 88 16.18 -7.37 -15.77
C THR A 88 15.60 -6.00 -16.06
N LEU A 89 16.36 -5.13 -16.75
CA LEU A 89 15.85 -3.85 -17.22
C LEU A 89 14.62 -4.04 -18.14
N ALA A 90 14.74 -4.88 -19.18
CA ALA A 90 13.71 -5.03 -20.19
C ALA A 90 12.38 -5.51 -19.60
N VAL A 91 12.41 -6.57 -18.78
CA VAL A 91 11.21 -7.06 -18.11
C VAL A 91 10.63 -5.98 -17.19
N THR A 92 11.48 -5.31 -16.39
CA THR A 92 11.01 -4.27 -15.46
C THR A 92 10.34 -3.10 -16.20
N ALA A 93 10.90 -2.67 -17.32
CA ALA A 93 10.34 -1.62 -18.16
C ALA A 93 8.98 -2.03 -18.75
N ILE A 94 8.83 -3.28 -19.22
CA ILE A 94 7.56 -3.80 -19.74
C ILE A 94 6.50 -3.84 -18.63
N VAL A 95 6.86 -4.31 -17.44
CA VAL A 95 5.94 -4.33 -16.29
C VAL A 95 5.50 -2.92 -15.94
N PHE A 96 6.43 -1.97 -15.82
CA PHE A 96 6.07 -0.57 -15.55
C PHE A 96 5.23 0.05 -16.66
N LEU A 97 5.50 -0.24 -17.93
CA LEU A 97 4.69 0.23 -19.05
C LEU A 97 3.25 -0.26 -18.94
N ILE A 98 3.05 -1.56 -18.70
CA ILE A 98 1.72 -2.15 -18.49
C ILE A 98 1.06 -1.49 -17.28
N MET A 99 1.77 -1.35 -16.16
CA MET A 99 1.28 -0.67 -14.97
C MET A 99 0.87 0.77 -15.27
N TYR A 100 1.64 1.52 -16.07
CA TYR A 100 1.29 2.88 -16.46
C TYR A 100 0.10 2.92 -17.40
N ILE A 101 -0.10 1.95 -18.29
CA ILE A 101 -1.32 1.90 -19.12
C ILE A 101 -2.56 1.72 -18.24
N PHE A 102 -2.50 0.79 -17.27
CA PHE A 102 -3.56 0.66 -16.27
C PHE A 102 -3.68 1.93 -15.42
N TYR A 103 -2.56 2.54 -15.05
CA TYR A 103 -2.50 3.73 -14.23
C TYR A 103 -2.99 4.99 -14.94
N LEU A 104 -2.80 5.17 -16.25
CA LEU A 104 -3.32 6.32 -17.01
C LEU A 104 -4.85 6.34 -16.99
N ARG A 105 -5.49 5.18 -16.80
CA ARG A 105 -6.93 5.06 -16.52
C ARG A 105 -7.27 5.34 -15.04
N LEU A 106 -6.30 5.18 -14.14
CA LEU A 106 -6.43 5.38 -12.69
C LEU A 106 -6.07 6.82 -12.33
N THR A 107 -6.95 7.47 -11.60
CA THR A 107 -6.80 8.88 -11.23
C THR A 107 -5.46 9.13 -10.50
N PRO A 108 -4.77 10.28 -10.69
CA PRO A 108 -3.53 10.63 -9.96
C PRO A 108 -3.64 10.58 -8.43
N LYS A 109 -4.87 10.51 -7.91
CA LYS A 109 -5.19 10.26 -6.50
C LYS A 109 -4.66 8.91 -5.97
N MET A 110 -4.32 7.95 -6.84
CA MET A 110 -3.81 6.64 -6.45
C MET A 110 -2.29 6.58 -6.31
N ALA A 111 -1.57 7.68 -6.59
CA ALA A 111 -0.10 7.74 -6.61
C ALA A 111 0.48 7.42 -5.23
N LEU A 112 -0.20 7.91 -4.20
CA LEU A 112 0.14 7.66 -2.82
C LEU A 112 0.08 6.16 -2.49
N ILE A 113 -0.95 5.44 -2.94
CA ILE A 113 -1.11 4.00 -2.65
C ILE A 113 -0.01 3.19 -3.34
N VAL A 114 0.34 3.52 -4.60
CA VAL A 114 1.42 2.86 -5.33
C VAL A 114 2.77 3.02 -4.61
N LEU A 115 3.04 4.20 -4.04
CA LEU A 115 4.28 4.45 -3.26
C LEU A 115 4.23 3.80 -1.88
N LEU A 116 3.13 3.95 -1.14
CA LEU A 116 3.02 3.44 0.22
C LEU A 116 3.04 1.92 0.29
N THR A 117 2.57 1.23 -0.74
CA THR A 117 2.47 -0.25 -0.71
C THR A 117 3.85 -0.91 -0.57
N PRO A 118 4.84 -0.70 -1.46
CA PRO A 118 6.20 -1.21 -1.25
C PRO A 118 6.84 -0.77 0.07
N LEU A 119 6.58 0.47 0.52
CA LEU A 119 7.11 0.98 1.78
C LEU A 119 6.55 0.19 2.97
N ALA A 120 5.27 -0.11 2.97
CA ALA A 120 4.63 -0.90 4.01
C ALA A 120 5.20 -2.33 4.08
N PHE A 121 5.57 -2.94 2.94
CA PHE A 121 6.27 -4.22 2.93
C PHE A 121 7.66 -4.14 3.58
N VAL A 122 8.42 -3.09 3.28
CA VAL A 122 9.76 -2.88 3.86
C VAL A 122 9.66 -2.63 5.37
N LEU A 123 8.63 -1.92 5.82
CA LEU A 123 8.31 -1.68 7.23
C LEU A 123 7.65 -2.88 7.92
N LYS A 124 7.45 -4.01 7.22
CA LYS A 124 6.82 -5.24 7.74
C LYS A 124 5.36 -5.05 8.22
N ILE A 125 4.65 -4.07 7.67
CA ILE A 125 3.25 -3.77 7.98
C ILE A 125 2.36 -3.68 6.72
N PRO A 126 2.53 -4.53 5.68
CA PRO A 126 1.86 -4.33 4.40
C PRO A 126 0.33 -4.50 4.48
N TYR A 127 -0.17 -5.20 5.52
CA TYR A 127 -1.61 -5.39 5.81
C TYR A 127 -2.35 -4.09 6.16
N VAL A 128 -1.62 -3.04 6.54
CA VAL A 128 -2.19 -1.69 6.75
C VAL A 128 -2.87 -1.20 5.47
N ILE A 129 -2.29 -1.50 4.31
CA ILE A 129 -2.71 -0.97 3.01
C ILE A 129 -4.13 -1.41 2.63
N PRO A 130 -4.46 -2.72 2.56
CA PRO A 130 -5.82 -3.14 2.22
C PRO A 130 -6.86 -2.72 3.26
N ILE A 131 -6.50 -2.65 4.55
CA ILE A 131 -7.42 -2.16 5.60
C ILE A 131 -7.69 -0.67 5.42
N ALA A 132 -6.64 0.16 5.33
CA ALA A 132 -6.77 1.60 5.15
C ALA A 132 -7.55 1.91 3.86
N CYS A 133 -7.19 1.28 2.73
CA CYS A 133 -7.90 1.48 1.47
C CYS A 133 -9.34 0.96 1.54
N GLY A 134 -9.58 -0.16 2.21
CA GLY A 134 -10.92 -0.69 2.45
C GLY A 134 -11.80 0.32 3.21
N LEU A 135 -11.23 1.07 4.16
CA LEU A 135 -11.90 2.10 4.94
C LEU A 135 -12.18 3.40 4.17
N VAL A 136 -11.24 3.89 3.35
CA VAL A 136 -11.33 5.27 2.80
C VAL A 136 -11.38 5.34 1.28
N ALA A 137 -10.99 4.30 0.56
CA ALA A 137 -10.86 4.29 -0.89
C ALA A 137 -11.96 3.48 -1.59
N ALA A 138 -12.05 3.66 -2.91
CA ALA A 138 -12.93 2.88 -3.78
C ALA A 138 -12.24 1.56 -4.21
N PRO A 139 -13.00 0.53 -4.63
CA PRO A 139 -12.45 -0.77 -5.05
C PRO A 139 -11.39 -0.69 -6.15
N VAL A 140 -11.43 0.36 -6.98
CA VAL A 140 -10.43 0.62 -8.01
C VAL A 140 -9.00 0.78 -7.45
N SER A 141 -8.86 1.12 -6.17
CA SER A 141 -7.56 1.19 -5.47
C SER A 141 -6.81 -0.14 -5.38
N LEU A 142 -7.52 -1.28 -5.50
CA LEU A 142 -6.90 -2.61 -5.53
C LEU A 142 -5.86 -2.76 -6.64
N VAL A 143 -6.05 -2.07 -7.78
CA VAL A 143 -5.07 -2.09 -8.87
C VAL A 143 -3.76 -1.46 -8.41
N ALA A 144 -3.81 -0.32 -7.69
CA ALA A 144 -2.63 0.34 -7.16
C ALA A 144 -1.91 -0.51 -6.09
N ILE A 145 -2.68 -1.20 -5.25
CA ILE A 145 -2.17 -2.14 -4.23
C ILE A 145 -1.45 -3.32 -4.90
N ALA A 146 -2.07 -3.95 -5.91
CA ALA A 146 -1.48 -5.05 -6.65
C ALA A 146 -0.19 -4.60 -7.37
N CYS A 147 -0.23 -3.45 -8.04
CA CYS A 147 0.94 -2.81 -8.66
C CYS A 147 2.08 -2.61 -7.67
N GLY A 148 1.82 -1.98 -6.52
CA GLY A 148 2.86 -1.77 -5.51
C GLY A 148 3.40 -3.08 -4.92
N THR A 149 2.56 -4.10 -4.80
CA THR A 149 2.98 -5.44 -4.35
C THR A 149 3.92 -6.09 -5.35
N ILE A 150 3.58 -6.05 -6.64
CA ILE A 150 4.44 -6.58 -7.72
C ILE A 150 5.81 -5.87 -7.72
N VAL A 151 5.83 -4.55 -7.61
CA VAL A 151 7.08 -3.76 -7.57
C VAL A 151 7.95 -4.15 -6.38
N PHE A 152 7.36 -4.36 -5.20
CA PHE A 152 8.10 -4.85 -4.04
C PHE A 152 8.75 -6.21 -4.30
N TYR A 153 8.00 -7.20 -4.78
CA TYR A 153 8.51 -8.54 -5.05
C TYR A 153 9.54 -8.58 -6.17
N MET A 154 9.42 -7.71 -7.17
CA MET A 154 10.44 -7.53 -8.20
C MET A 154 11.76 -7.04 -7.62
N MET A 155 11.71 -6.00 -6.77
CA MET A 155 12.91 -5.48 -6.10
C MET A 155 13.52 -6.53 -5.16
N GLU A 156 12.68 -7.25 -4.40
CA GLU A 156 13.13 -8.28 -3.47
C GLU A 156 13.82 -9.45 -4.19
N TYR A 157 13.26 -9.92 -5.32
CA TYR A 157 13.88 -10.98 -6.11
C TYR A 157 15.27 -10.56 -6.61
N VAL A 158 15.39 -9.35 -7.16
CA VAL A 158 16.67 -8.85 -7.68
C VAL A 158 17.66 -8.66 -6.54
N LYS A 159 17.24 -8.09 -5.41
CA LYS A 159 18.07 -7.98 -4.19
C LYS A 159 18.67 -9.32 -3.77
N LYS A 160 17.86 -10.39 -3.78
CA LYS A 160 18.28 -11.74 -3.37
C LYS A 160 19.13 -12.46 -4.44
N SER A 161 18.94 -12.13 -5.71
CA SER A 161 19.46 -12.93 -6.83
C SER A 161 20.49 -12.21 -7.70
N ALA A 162 20.86 -10.96 -7.38
CA ALA A 162 21.72 -10.12 -8.23
C ALA A 162 23.04 -10.80 -8.63
N ALA A 163 23.76 -11.40 -7.67
CA ALA A 163 25.03 -12.08 -7.96
C ALA A 163 24.85 -13.26 -8.95
N ALA A 164 23.73 -13.98 -8.87
CA ALA A 164 23.41 -15.07 -9.79
C ALA A 164 22.98 -14.55 -11.18
N ILE A 165 22.33 -13.39 -11.23
CA ILE A 165 21.93 -12.72 -12.48
C ILE A 165 23.16 -12.17 -13.21
N GLU A 166 24.07 -11.51 -12.49
CA GLU A 166 25.33 -10.97 -13.02
C GLU A 166 26.27 -12.09 -13.47
N GLY A 167 26.41 -13.15 -12.65
CA GLY A 167 27.28 -14.29 -12.92
C GLY A 167 26.79 -15.21 -14.06
N ALA A 168 25.55 -15.05 -14.52
CA ALA A 168 25.01 -15.83 -15.64
C ALA A 168 25.68 -15.52 -16.99
N GLY A 169 26.49 -14.44 -17.06
CA GLY A 169 27.26 -14.06 -18.25
C GLY A 169 26.38 -13.83 -19.49
N ALA A 170 27.00 -13.87 -20.67
CA ALA A 170 26.35 -13.71 -21.98
C ALA A 170 25.42 -14.88 -22.39
N LYS A 171 24.77 -15.57 -21.43
CA LYS A 171 23.55 -16.32 -21.75
C LYS A 171 22.60 -15.34 -22.42
N GLY A 172 22.13 -15.69 -23.63
CA GLY A 172 21.43 -14.75 -24.49
C GLY A 172 20.33 -14.00 -23.73
N MET A 173 20.21 -12.69 -23.99
CA MET A 173 19.26 -11.79 -23.34
C MET A 173 17.85 -12.39 -23.19
N LEU A 174 17.41 -13.17 -24.19
CA LEU A 174 16.13 -13.89 -24.17
C LEU A 174 15.99 -14.87 -22.99
N THR A 175 17.05 -15.59 -22.63
CA THR A 175 17.05 -16.52 -21.47
C THR A 175 16.97 -15.75 -20.15
N GLN A 176 17.70 -14.62 -20.04
CA GLN A 176 17.62 -13.77 -18.85
C GLN A 176 16.22 -13.17 -18.68
N VAL A 177 15.62 -12.68 -19.77
CA VAL A 177 14.23 -12.18 -19.81
C VAL A 177 13.25 -13.26 -19.38
N ALA A 178 13.32 -14.46 -19.99
CA ALA A 178 12.41 -15.56 -19.67
C ALA A 178 12.53 -16.01 -18.21
N ASN A 179 13.76 -16.16 -17.70
CA ASN A 179 14.00 -16.59 -16.32
C ASN A 179 13.52 -15.53 -15.32
N TYR A 180 13.85 -14.26 -15.53
CA TYR A 180 13.44 -13.21 -14.61
C TYR A 180 11.92 -13.02 -14.60
N ALA A 181 11.28 -12.96 -15.78
CA ALA A 181 9.82 -12.88 -15.87
C ALA A 181 9.15 -14.08 -15.19
N LYS A 182 9.65 -15.29 -15.41
CA LYS A 182 9.15 -16.50 -14.74
C LYS A 182 9.26 -16.38 -13.22
N GLN A 183 10.40 -15.98 -12.70
CA GLN A 183 10.63 -15.93 -11.25
C GLN A 183 9.79 -14.85 -10.55
N VAL A 184 9.62 -13.69 -11.19
CA VAL A 184 8.74 -12.62 -10.67
C VAL A 184 7.28 -13.07 -10.68
N PHE A 185 6.78 -13.55 -11.82
CA PHE A 185 5.35 -13.82 -11.99
C PHE A 185 4.91 -15.20 -11.52
N GLN A 186 5.82 -16.14 -11.26
CA GLN A 186 5.51 -17.41 -10.61
C GLN A 186 5.83 -17.41 -9.10
N ASN A 187 6.13 -16.24 -8.53
CA ASN A 187 6.28 -16.09 -7.09
C ASN A 187 4.93 -16.36 -6.41
N LYS A 188 4.81 -17.54 -5.78
CA LYS A 188 3.58 -17.97 -5.10
C LYS A 188 3.22 -17.07 -3.92
N GLU A 189 4.21 -16.63 -3.14
CA GLU A 189 4.02 -15.73 -2.00
C GLU A 189 3.37 -14.41 -2.43
N MET A 190 3.88 -13.81 -3.52
CA MET A 190 3.31 -12.59 -4.10
C MET A 190 1.82 -12.75 -4.41
N TRP A 191 1.43 -13.84 -5.07
CA TRP A 191 0.03 -14.08 -5.43
C TRP A 191 -0.86 -14.36 -4.23
N VAL A 192 -0.37 -15.11 -3.23
CA VAL A 192 -1.10 -15.30 -1.95
C VAL A 192 -1.38 -13.96 -1.29
N ILE A 193 -0.38 -13.08 -1.24
CA ILE A 193 -0.56 -11.75 -0.62
C ILE A 193 -1.52 -10.88 -1.43
N ILE A 194 -1.44 -10.87 -2.77
CA ILE A 194 -2.38 -10.11 -3.61
C ILE A 194 -3.82 -10.59 -3.37
N VAL A 195 -4.06 -11.90 -3.34
CA VAL A 195 -5.38 -12.48 -3.06
C VAL A 195 -5.84 -12.12 -1.65
N ALA A 196 -4.96 -12.22 -0.65
CA ALA A 196 -5.27 -11.82 0.73
C ALA A 196 -5.65 -10.34 0.82
N PHE A 197 -4.96 -9.45 0.11
CA PHE A 197 -5.25 -8.02 0.10
C PHE A 197 -6.58 -7.72 -0.57
N ILE A 198 -6.92 -8.43 -1.65
CA ILE A 198 -8.23 -8.31 -2.30
C ILE A 198 -9.35 -8.72 -1.34
N ILE A 199 -9.23 -9.88 -0.69
CA ILE A 199 -10.24 -10.38 0.25
C ILE A 199 -10.37 -9.44 1.45
N CYS A 200 -9.24 -9.07 2.06
CA CYS A 200 -9.20 -8.12 3.17
C CYS A 200 -9.89 -6.80 2.82
N PHE A 201 -9.52 -6.21 1.68
CA PHE A 201 -10.15 -4.99 1.20
C PHE A 201 -11.67 -5.13 1.10
N PHE A 202 -12.17 -6.20 0.47
CA PHE A 202 -13.61 -6.38 0.30
C PHE A 202 -14.33 -6.64 1.62
N VAL A 203 -13.74 -7.41 2.54
CA VAL A 203 -14.28 -7.60 3.90
C VAL A 203 -14.42 -6.25 4.60
N VAL A 204 -13.35 -5.44 4.62
CA VAL A 204 -13.37 -4.12 5.26
C VAL A 204 -14.36 -3.18 4.57
N TYR A 205 -14.32 -3.13 3.24
CA TYR A 205 -15.13 -2.24 2.42
C TYR A 205 -16.63 -2.56 2.50
N THR A 206 -17.01 -3.83 2.64
CA THR A 206 -18.41 -4.24 2.81
C THR A 206 -18.90 -4.01 4.23
N LEU A 207 -18.12 -4.41 5.24
CA LEU A 207 -18.51 -4.27 6.65
C LEU A 207 -18.62 -2.81 7.10
N ARG A 208 -17.72 -1.93 6.66
CA ARG A 208 -17.77 -0.50 7.05
C ARG A 208 -19.02 0.23 6.57
N ARG A 209 -19.71 -0.32 5.55
CA ARG A 209 -20.92 0.25 4.93
C ARG A 209 -22.20 -0.35 5.48
N GLN A 210 -22.11 -1.31 6.41
CA GLN A 210 -23.27 -1.88 7.07
C GLN A 210 -23.82 -0.90 8.11
N SER A 211 -25.14 -0.87 8.27
CA SER A 211 -25.85 -0.10 9.29
C SER A 211 -25.79 -0.79 10.65
N MET A 212 -24.57 -1.09 11.12
CA MET A 212 -24.31 -1.73 12.41
C MET A 212 -23.52 -0.81 13.33
N ASP A 213 -23.72 -0.95 14.63
CA ASP A 213 -22.92 -0.20 15.60
C ASP A 213 -21.46 -0.61 15.50
N HIS A 214 -20.57 0.38 15.51
CA HIS A 214 -19.12 0.18 15.41
C HIS A 214 -18.68 -0.55 14.13
N ALA A 215 -19.43 -0.40 13.02
CA ALA A 215 -19.13 -1.01 11.73
C ALA A 215 -17.66 -0.88 11.29
N TRP A 216 -17.04 0.27 11.54
CA TRP A 216 -15.63 0.53 11.18
C TRP A 216 -14.65 -0.30 12.02
N LYS A 217 -14.86 -0.40 13.35
CA LYS A 217 -14.03 -1.27 14.22
C LYS A 217 -14.14 -2.73 13.83
N ILE A 218 -15.37 -3.19 13.60
CA ILE A 218 -15.65 -4.56 13.18
C ILE A 218 -14.98 -4.83 11.83
N ALA A 219 -15.09 -3.90 10.88
CA ALA A 219 -14.44 -3.99 9.58
C ALA A 219 -12.92 -4.13 9.70
N ILE A 220 -12.26 -3.30 10.52
CA ILE A 220 -10.81 -3.34 10.77
C ILE A 220 -10.38 -4.71 11.30
N ILE A 221 -11.04 -5.18 12.38
CA ILE A 221 -10.69 -6.45 13.03
C ILE A 221 -10.96 -7.64 12.11
N ALA A 222 -12.13 -7.67 11.47
CA ALA A 222 -12.51 -8.73 10.54
C ALA A 222 -11.58 -8.78 9.32
N GLY A 223 -11.19 -7.63 8.77
CA GLY A 223 -10.22 -7.55 7.67
C GLY A 223 -8.84 -8.09 8.04
N ALA A 224 -8.35 -7.74 9.24
CA ALA A 224 -7.08 -8.27 9.76
C ALA A 224 -7.13 -9.79 9.94
N ILE A 225 -8.20 -10.32 10.55
CA ILE A 225 -8.41 -11.76 10.73
C ILE A 225 -8.51 -12.47 9.38
N ALA A 226 -9.29 -11.94 8.44
CA ALA A 226 -9.42 -12.50 7.10
C ALA A 226 -8.07 -12.56 6.38
N SER A 227 -7.24 -11.51 6.50
CA SER A 227 -5.88 -11.49 5.94
C SER A 227 -5.02 -12.62 6.51
N ILE A 228 -5.02 -12.78 7.83
CA ILE A 228 -4.26 -13.83 8.52
C ILE A 228 -4.69 -15.21 8.04
N ILE A 229 -6.00 -15.47 7.97
CA ILE A 229 -6.54 -16.76 7.54
C ILE A 229 -6.13 -17.06 6.09
N VAL A 230 -6.35 -16.12 5.17
CA VAL A 230 -6.03 -16.33 3.75
C VAL A 230 -4.54 -16.58 3.55
N ILE A 231 -3.69 -15.83 4.24
CA ILE A 231 -2.23 -16.00 4.13
C ILE A 231 -1.80 -17.33 4.73
N ALA A 232 -2.29 -17.70 5.92
CA ALA A 232 -1.96 -18.98 6.55
C ALA A 232 -2.41 -20.18 5.68
N VAL A 233 -3.63 -20.12 5.14
CA VAL A 233 -4.16 -21.16 4.23
C VAL A 233 -3.33 -21.21 2.94
N GLY A 234 -3.02 -20.06 2.34
CA GLY A 234 -2.20 -19.98 1.13
C GLY A 234 -0.78 -20.49 1.35
N ASP A 235 -0.19 -20.18 2.51
CA ASP A 235 1.13 -20.62 2.93
C ASP A 235 1.21 -22.16 2.99
N ILE A 236 0.25 -22.78 3.67
CA ILE A 236 0.14 -24.24 3.79
C ILE A 236 -0.15 -24.89 2.43
N ALA A 237 -1.15 -24.38 1.69
CA ALA A 237 -1.62 -24.99 0.45
C ALA A 237 -0.59 -24.92 -0.69
N LEU A 238 0.19 -23.84 -0.73
CA LEU A 238 1.16 -23.60 -1.81
C LEU A 238 2.61 -23.91 -1.41
N GLY A 239 2.84 -24.29 -0.15
CA GLY A 239 4.16 -24.60 0.41
C GLY A 239 5.06 -23.38 0.45
N VAL A 240 4.51 -22.23 0.84
CA VAL A 240 5.27 -20.99 1.03
C VAL A 240 5.82 -20.95 2.47
N HIS A 241 6.82 -20.12 2.72
CA HIS A 241 7.45 -19.99 4.04
C HIS A 241 7.31 -18.57 4.57
N THR A 242 6.07 -18.14 4.76
CA THR A 242 5.74 -16.82 5.28
C THR A 242 6.08 -16.76 6.77
N SER A 243 6.70 -15.66 7.22
CA SER A 243 6.96 -15.46 8.64
C SER A 243 5.67 -15.15 9.40
N TYR A 244 5.18 -16.11 10.20
CA TYR A 244 4.00 -15.90 11.06
C TYR A 244 4.19 -14.77 12.07
N GLY A 245 5.42 -14.55 12.56
CA GLY A 245 5.73 -13.43 13.45
C GLY A 245 5.52 -12.07 12.77
N ALA A 246 5.98 -11.92 11.53
CA ALA A 246 5.75 -10.72 10.74
C ALA A 246 4.27 -10.56 10.36
N LEU A 247 3.56 -11.66 10.08
CA LEU A 247 2.12 -11.65 9.80
C LEU A 247 1.32 -11.12 10.99
N ILE A 248 1.54 -11.66 12.19
CA ILE A 248 0.83 -11.26 13.41
C ILE A 248 1.21 -9.83 13.80
N GLY A 249 2.50 -9.51 13.88
CA GLY A 249 2.97 -8.17 14.24
C GLY A 249 2.49 -7.11 13.26
N GLY A 250 2.56 -7.39 11.95
CA GLY A 250 2.05 -6.50 10.92
C GLY A 250 0.54 -6.31 10.98
N SER A 251 -0.21 -7.35 11.33
CA SER A 251 -1.68 -7.27 11.47
C SER A 251 -2.09 -6.44 12.69
N ILE A 252 -1.37 -6.56 13.80
CA ILE A 252 -1.59 -5.71 14.99
C ILE A 252 -1.34 -4.24 14.65
N ALA A 253 -0.25 -3.93 13.94
CA ALA A 253 0.03 -2.58 13.46
C ALA A 253 -1.08 -2.07 12.53
N ALA A 254 -1.61 -2.93 11.66
CA ALA A 254 -2.73 -2.62 10.76
C ALA A 254 -4.02 -2.29 11.51
N VAL A 255 -4.34 -3.03 12.57
CA VAL A 255 -5.47 -2.71 13.46
C VAL A 255 -5.25 -1.36 14.14
N GLY A 256 -4.06 -1.12 14.72
CA GLY A 256 -3.74 0.14 15.38
C GLY A 256 -3.87 1.35 14.45
N ILE A 257 -3.31 1.27 13.24
CA ILE A 257 -3.42 2.33 12.22
C ILE A 257 -4.87 2.47 11.74
N GLY A 258 -5.59 1.35 11.55
CA GLY A 258 -7.00 1.37 11.20
C GLY A 258 -7.86 2.14 12.21
N LEU A 259 -7.62 1.94 13.50
CA LEU A 259 -8.32 2.66 14.58
C LEU A 259 -7.96 4.15 14.61
N VAL A 260 -6.72 4.51 14.29
CA VAL A 260 -6.33 5.92 14.10
C VAL A 260 -7.10 6.52 12.91
N LEU A 261 -7.19 5.81 11.78
CA LEU A 261 -7.96 6.28 10.63
C LEU A 261 -9.44 6.44 10.97
N GLU A 262 -10.04 5.47 11.65
CA GLU A 262 -11.40 5.58 12.17
C GLU A 262 -11.54 6.85 13.01
N LEU A 263 -10.65 7.08 13.98
CA LEU A 263 -10.70 8.28 14.81
C LEU A 263 -10.69 9.58 14.00
N PHE A 264 -9.95 9.66 12.89
CA PHE A 264 -9.85 10.89 12.08
C PHE A 264 -10.94 11.05 11.02
N PHE A 265 -11.47 9.97 10.46
CA PHE A 265 -12.45 10.00 9.36
C PHE A 265 -13.88 9.75 9.82
N PHE A 266 -14.08 9.03 10.92
CA PHE A 266 -15.39 8.70 11.45
C PHE A 266 -15.83 9.77 12.47
N THR A 267 -17.04 10.31 12.32
CA THR A 267 -17.54 11.47 13.10
C THR A 267 -18.74 11.16 13.98
N VAL A 268 -19.22 9.91 13.99
CA VAL A 268 -20.51 9.54 14.60
C VAL A 268 -20.32 8.97 16.01
N ASP A 269 -21.14 9.39 16.96
CA ASP A 269 -21.16 8.93 18.35
C ASP A 269 -22.22 7.84 18.57
N TYR A 270 -21.80 6.59 18.44
CA TYR A 270 -22.66 5.43 18.70
C TYR A 270 -23.13 5.31 20.16
N ALA A 271 -22.50 5.98 21.14
CA ALA A 271 -22.93 5.88 22.54
C ALA A 271 -24.28 6.57 22.80
N ARG A 272 -24.71 7.46 21.89
CA ARG A 272 -25.98 8.19 21.95
C ARG A 272 -26.96 7.75 20.85
N SER A 273 -26.84 6.51 20.36
CA SER A 273 -27.77 6.01 19.34
C SER A 273 -29.17 5.82 19.93
N GLU A 274 -30.19 6.35 19.25
CA GLU A 274 -31.60 6.20 19.62
C GLU A 274 -32.35 5.47 18.50
N ASN A 275 -33.16 4.47 18.85
CA ASN A 275 -34.09 3.84 17.90
C ASN A 275 -35.47 4.47 18.11
N LEU A 276 -35.95 5.17 17.09
CA LEU A 276 -37.22 5.86 17.07
C LEU A 276 -38.19 5.09 16.17
N GLN A 277 -39.45 4.99 16.61
CA GLN A 277 -40.53 4.44 15.81
C GLN A 277 -41.47 5.59 15.46
N PHE A 278 -41.72 5.76 14.16
CA PHE A 278 -42.75 6.67 13.66
C PHE A 278 -43.87 5.84 13.05
N GLU A 279 -45.10 6.27 13.24
CA GLU A 279 -46.29 5.66 12.66
C GLU A 279 -47.01 6.74 11.84
N ASP A 280 -47.40 6.36 10.63
CA ASP A 280 -48.32 7.11 9.76
C ASP A 280 -49.49 6.17 9.40
N ASP A 281 -50.55 6.72 8.81
CA ASP A 281 -51.82 6.02 8.57
C ASP A 281 -51.66 4.70 7.77
N GLU A 282 -50.58 4.57 6.99
CA GLU A 282 -50.28 3.38 6.16
C GLU A 282 -49.03 2.60 6.59
N TYR A 283 -48.10 3.18 7.36
CA TYR A 283 -46.77 2.58 7.59
C TYR A 283 -46.18 2.84 8.97
N TYR A 284 -45.43 1.84 9.46
CA TYR A 284 -44.49 1.99 10.56
C TYR A 284 -43.07 2.19 10.03
N TYR A 285 -42.41 3.27 10.47
CA TYR A 285 -41.00 3.55 10.19
C TYR A 285 -40.16 3.28 11.42
N TYR A 286 -39.11 2.48 11.27
CA TYR A 286 -38.08 2.27 12.29
C TYR A 286 -36.83 3.05 11.89
N VAL A 287 -36.50 4.10 12.64
CA VAL A 287 -35.38 5.00 12.35
C VAL A 287 -34.34 4.85 13.46
N LYS A 288 -33.09 4.61 13.09
CA LYS A 288 -31.97 4.67 14.01
C LYS A 288 -31.26 6.01 13.87
N ALA A 289 -31.38 6.87 14.87
CA ALA A 289 -30.67 8.13 14.96
C ALA A 289 -29.30 7.90 15.62
N ILE A 290 -28.22 8.37 14.99
CA ILE A 290 -26.88 8.30 15.56
C ILE A 290 -26.25 9.70 15.41
N PRO A 291 -25.97 10.40 16.52
CA PRO A 291 -25.43 11.77 16.51
C PRO A 291 -24.03 11.92 15.90
#